data_AF-A0A536K7T8-F1
#
_entry.id   AF-A0A536K7T8-F1
#
_cell.length_a   1.000
_cell.length_b   1.000
_cell.length_c   1.000
_cell.angle_alpha   90.00
_cell.angle_beta   90.00
_cell.angle_gamma   90.00
#
_symmetry.space_group_name_H-M   'P 1'
#
loop_
_entity.id
_entity.type
_entity.pdbx_description
1 polymer ?
#
loop_
_entity_poly.entity_id
_entity_poly.type
_entity_poly.pdbx_seq_one_letter_code
_entity_poly.pdbx_strand_id
1 'polypeptide(L)'
;MAYKVESLLEMSQDELDRLFRESPAGDIPVGEAKGTAIIAPGTELSEIAAKFIHIFAWHGKVFDPVSGTLKNEILPIPVEAIAARVFKAPSWIDNNECVVLDYSQTSLIAHHIRDEIRLIAPGTYLGIVFWDRDRLINFALQFAAAPPA
;
A
#
# COMPACT_ATOMS: atom_id res chain seq x y z
N MET A 1 -14.29 8.21 12.50
CA MET A 1 -13.56 9.48 12.22
C MET A 1 -12.82 9.28 10.91
N ALA A 2 -12.87 10.24 9.98
CA ALA A 2 -12.11 10.13 8.74
C ALA A 2 -10.64 10.50 9.05
N TYR A 3 -9.75 9.50 9.05
CA TYR A 3 -8.32 9.76 9.15
C TYR A 3 -7.85 10.47 7.89
N LYS A 4 -7.20 11.62 8.05
CA LYS A 4 -6.52 12.32 6.96
C LYS A 4 -5.09 11.80 6.82
N VAL A 5 -4.57 11.76 5.60
CA VAL A 5 -3.22 11.24 5.33
C VAL A 5 -2.16 12.02 6.11
N GLU A 6 -2.36 13.33 6.30
CA GLU A 6 -1.45 14.19 7.06
C GLU A 6 -1.32 13.74 8.52
N SER A 7 -2.42 13.29 9.13
CA SER A 7 -2.40 12.79 10.51
C SER A 7 -1.63 11.48 10.65
N LEU A 8 -1.55 10.68 9.59
CA LEU A 8 -0.78 9.43 9.61
C LEU A 8 0.74 9.69 9.59
N LEU A 9 1.18 10.82 9.02
CA LEU A 9 2.60 11.19 8.98
C LEU A 9 3.14 11.61 10.35
N GLU A 10 2.27 12.03 11.25
CA GLU A 10 2.62 12.43 12.62
C GLU A 10 2.56 11.25 13.61
N MET A 11 1.99 10.11 13.20
CA MET A 11 1.86 8.93 14.04
C MET A 11 3.19 8.19 14.19
N SER A 12 3.43 7.70 15.40
CA SER A 12 4.46 6.71 15.68
C SER A 12 4.15 5.37 15.01
N GLN A 13 5.16 4.51 14.89
CA GLN A 13 4.97 3.17 14.31
C GLN A 13 3.94 2.34 15.08
N ASP A 14 3.92 2.44 16.41
CA ASP A 14 2.96 1.71 17.26
C ASP A 14 1.52 2.19 17.05
N GLU A 15 1.32 3.48 16.81
CA GLU A 15 0.01 4.05 16.50
C GLU A 15 -0.49 3.59 15.12
N LEU A 16 0.40 3.56 14.12
CA LEU A 16 0.08 3.03 12.79
C LEU A 16 -0.25 1.54 12.83
N ASP A 17 0.54 0.75 13.56
CA ASP A 17 0.31 -0.67 13.76
C ASP A 17 -1.03 -0.92 14.46
N ARG A 18 -1.35 -0.12 15.50
CA ARG A 18 -2.64 -0.21 16.20
C ARG A 18 -3.79 0.13 15.26
N LEU A 19 -3.69 1.23 14.51
CA LEU A 19 -4.70 1.64 13.54
C LEU A 19 -4.92 0.55 12.48
N PHE A 20 -3.84 -0.05 11.97
CA PHE A 20 -3.93 -1.15 11.00
C PHE A 20 -4.66 -2.36 11.59
N ARG A 21 -4.32 -2.78 12.82
CA ARG A 21 -4.97 -3.92 13.51
C ARG A 21 -6.45 -3.69 13.78
N GLU A 22 -6.83 -2.47 14.13
CA GLU A 22 -8.22 -2.10 14.43
C GLU A 22 -9.08 -1.89 13.16
N SER A 23 -8.46 -1.80 11.98
CA SER A 23 -9.14 -1.52 10.72
C SER A 23 -9.58 -2.80 10.00
N PRO A 24 -10.74 -2.78 9.30
CA PRO A 24 -11.15 -3.89 8.45
C PRO A 24 -10.32 -3.96 7.16
N ALA A 25 -10.29 -5.12 6.51
CA ALA A 25 -9.71 -5.28 5.17
C ALA A 25 -10.31 -4.28 4.16
N GLY A 26 -11.62 -4.05 4.24
CA GLY A 26 -12.38 -3.31 3.24
C GLY A 26 -12.62 -4.14 1.97
N ASP A 27 -13.07 -3.45 0.93
CA ASP A 27 -13.19 -4.02 -0.41
C ASP A 27 -11.86 -3.91 -1.16
N ILE A 28 -11.70 -4.70 -2.22
CA ILE A 28 -10.56 -4.49 -3.12
C ILE A 28 -10.80 -3.15 -3.82
N PRO A 29 -9.90 -2.16 -3.67
CA PRO A 29 -10.14 -0.85 -4.23
C PRO A 29 -10.05 -0.88 -5.75
N VAL A 30 -10.70 0.08 -6.40
CA VAL A 30 -10.84 0.19 -7.86
C VAL A 30 -10.53 1.61 -8.28
N GLY A 31 -9.82 1.76 -9.40
CA GLY A 31 -9.49 3.06 -9.98
C GLY A 31 -8.16 3.62 -9.48
N GLU A 32 -7.96 4.91 -9.70
CA GLU A 32 -6.70 5.61 -9.42
C GLU A 32 -6.59 6.00 -7.93
N ALA A 33 -5.47 5.61 -7.31
CA ALA A 33 -5.10 6.02 -5.96
C ALA A 33 -3.88 6.95 -5.97
N LYS A 34 -3.96 7.98 -5.14
CA LYS A 34 -2.82 8.78 -4.69
C LYS A 34 -2.11 8.04 -3.56
N GLY A 35 -0.89 7.59 -3.83
CA GLY A 35 -0.01 6.97 -2.82
C GLY A 35 0.75 8.02 -2.00
N THR A 36 0.92 7.78 -0.71
CA THR A 36 1.78 8.59 0.16
C THR A 36 2.59 7.66 1.05
N ALA A 37 3.91 7.68 0.93
CA ALA A 37 4.78 6.93 1.82
C ALA A 37 4.78 7.57 3.22
N ILE A 38 4.65 6.73 4.26
CA ILE A 38 4.63 7.14 5.66
C ILE A 38 5.87 6.55 6.33
N ILE A 39 6.74 7.45 6.78
CA ILE A 39 7.97 7.09 7.49
C ILE A 39 7.75 7.51 8.93
N ALA A 40 7.50 6.54 9.82
CA ALA A 40 7.24 6.83 11.21
C ALA A 40 8.46 7.56 11.84
N PRO A 41 8.24 8.65 12.59
CA PRO A 41 9.32 9.40 13.23
C PRO A 41 10.20 8.50 14.10
N GLY A 42 11.52 8.56 13.89
CA GLY A 42 12.51 7.76 14.64
C GLY A 42 12.82 6.39 14.04
N THR A 43 12.23 6.02 12.90
CA THR A 43 12.57 4.78 12.18
C THR A 43 13.86 4.99 11.38
N GLU A 44 14.88 4.16 11.63
CA GLU A 44 16.03 4.08 10.72
C GLU A 44 15.57 3.45 9.40
N LEU A 45 15.45 4.27 8.36
CA LEU A 45 15.16 3.80 7.02
C LEU A 45 16.32 2.93 6.54
N SER A 46 16.05 1.65 6.28
CA SER A 46 17.01 0.80 5.60
C SER A 46 17.28 1.36 4.19
N GLU A 47 18.49 1.13 3.65
CA GLU A 47 18.79 1.48 2.26
C GLU A 47 17.80 0.86 1.27
N ILE A 48 17.24 -0.30 1.64
CA ILE A 48 16.18 -1.00 0.90
C ILE A 48 14.91 -0.13 0.91
N ALA A 49 14.43 0.29 2.08
CA ALA A 49 13.28 1.18 2.20
C ALA A 49 13.47 2.50 1.41
N ALA A 50 14.65 3.11 1.46
CA ALA A 50 14.96 4.33 0.70
C ALA A 50 14.83 4.12 -0.82
N LYS A 51 15.34 3.00 -1.35
CA LYS A 51 15.17 2.63 -2.76
C LYS A 51 13.70 2.41 -3.12
N PHE A 52 12.92 1.83 -2.21
CA PHE A 52 11.49 1.60 -2.43
C PHE A 52 10.65 2.87 -2.35
N ILE A 53 10.99 3.84 -1.51
CA ILE A 53 10.30 5.14 -1.48
C ILE A 53 10.30 5.77 -2.88
N HIS A 54 11.42 5.72 -3.60
CA HIS A 54 11.47 6.23 -4.97
C HIS A 54 10.58 5.46 -5.95
N ILE A 55 10.35 4.17 -5.73
CA ILE A 55 9.47 3.32 -6.54
C ILE A 55 7.98 3.57 -6.19
N PHE A 56 7.66 3.78 -4.91
CA PHE A 56 6.30 4.03 -4.42
C PHE A 56 5.86 5.51 -4.51
N ALA A 57 6.81 6.45 -4.61
CA ALA A 57 6.53 7.89 -4.72
C ALA A 57 6.03 8.33 -6.10
N TRP A 58 5.82 7.39 -7.04
CA TRP A 58 5.45 7.72 -8.42
C TRP A 58 3.94 7.59 -8.64
N HIS A 59 3.43 8.51 -9.46
CA HIS A 59 2.03 8.94 -9.60
C HIS A 59 1.06 7.79 -9.89
N GLY A 60 -0.08 7.79 -9.19
CA GLY A 60 -1.29 7.07 -9.61
C GLY A 60 -1.15 5.54 -9.64
N LYS A 61 -1.62 4.86 -8.59
CA LYS A 61 -1.83 3.40 -8.63
C LYS A 61 -3.22 3.13 -9.22
N VAL A 62 -3.33 2.58 -10.43
CA VAL A 62 -4.62 2.21 -11.03
C VAL A 62 -4.93 0.75 -10.72
N PHE A 63 -6.01 0.52 -9.98
CA PHE A 63 -6.47 -0.82 -9.63
C PHE A 63 -7.56 -1.29 -10.59
N ASP A 64 -7.35 -2.45 -11.22
CA ASP A 64 -8.32 -3.11 -12.08
C ASP A 64 -8.83 -4.41 -11.43
N PRO A 65 -10.08 -4.44 -10.94
CA PRO A 65 -10.67 -5.61 -10.30
C PRO A 65 -11.00 -6.74 -11.29
N VAL A 66 -11.12 -6.44 -12.60
CA VAL A 66 -11.47 -7.44 -13.63
C VAL A 66 -10.27 -8.33 -13.94
N SER A 67 -9.08 -7.74 -14.00
CA SER A 67 -7.82 -8.47 -14.16
C SER A 67 -7.19 -8.88 -12.84
N GLY A 68 -7.63 -8.32 -11.70
CA GLY A 68 -7.00 -8.49 -10.40
C GLY A 68 -5.60 -7.90 -10.35
N THR A 69 -5.33 -6.89 -11.19
CA THR A 69 -4.01 -6.29 -11.35
C THR A 69 -3.96 -4.82 -10.92
N LEU A 70 -2.85 -4.44 -10.31
CA LEU A 70 -2.44 -3.06 -10.15
C LEU A 70 -1.63 -2.62 -11.37
N LYS A 71 -1.77 -1.38 -11.83
CA LYS A 71 -0.85 -0.73 -12.79
C LYS A 71 -0.27 0.53 -12.14
N ASN A 72 1.05 0.68 -12.19
CA ASN A 72 1.76 1.87 -11.71
C ASN A 72 2.15 2.71 -12.94
N GLU A 73 1.80 4.00 -12.96
CA GLU A 73 2.17 4.91 -14.06
C GLU A 73 3.57 5.48 -13.79
N ILE A 74 4.60 4.82 -14.33
CA ILE A 74 6.01 5.16 -14.13
C ILE A 74 6.55 5.79 -15.43
N LEU A 75 7.07 7.02 -15.40
CA LEU A 75 7.86 7.64 -16.49
C LEU A 75 9.13 8.29 -15.88
N PRO A 76 10.34 8.10 -16.45
CA PRO A 76 10.66 8.03 -17.88
C PRO A 76 11.33 6.72 -18.34
N ILE A 77 11.10 5.61 -17.64
CA ILE A 77 11.51 4.28 -18.11
C ILE A 77 10.24 3.60 -18.65
N PRO A 78 10.24 3.02 -19.86
CA PRO A 78 9.08 2.41 -20.48
C PRO A 78 8.78 1.02 -19.87
N VAL A 79 8.66 0.97 -18.53
CA VAL A 79 8.27 -0.24 -17.82
C VAL A 79 6.76 -0.18 -17.63
N GLU A 80 6.05 -0.52 -18.69
CA GLU A 80 4.61 -0.71 -18.64
C GLU A 80 4.27 -1.73 -17.54
N ALA A 81 3.38 -1.35 -16.63
CA ALA A 81 2.61 -2.22 -15.75
C ALA A 81 3.42 -3.10 -14.76
N ILE A 82 3.70 -2.55 -13.57
CA ILE A 82 3.93 -3.39 -12.39
C ILE A 82 2.62 -4.09 -12.02
N ALA A 83 2.39 -5.29 -12.56
CA ALA A 83 1.20 -6.10 -12.30
C ALA A 83 1.30 -6.81 -10.94
N ALA A 84 0.66 -6.22 -9.93
CA ALA A 84 0.47 -6.89 -8.64
C ALA A 84 -0.83 -7.67 -8.63
N ARG A 85 -0.83 -8.90 -8.10
CA ARG A 85 -2.06 -9.64 -7.82
C ARG A 85 -2.72 -9.06 -6.58
N VAL A 86 -4.00 -8.72 -6.68
CA VAL A 86 -4.77 -8.19 -5.56
C VAL A 86 -5.76 -9.23 -5.05
N PHE A 87 -5.64 -9.62 -3.79
CA PHE A 87 -6.54 -10.61 -3.17
C PHE A 87 -6.64 -10.43 -1.65
N LYS A 88 -7.68 -10.99 -1.04
CA LYS A 88 -7.81 -11.00 0.42
C LYS A 88 -7.08 -12.20 1.02
N ALA A 89 -6.31 -11.97 2.07
CA ALA A 89 -5.61 -13.02 2.80
C ALA A 89 -5.33 -12.57 4.25
N PRO A 90 -4.95 -13.50 5.15
CA PRO A 90 -4.50 -13.15 6.49
C PRO A 90 -3.25 -12.26 6.45
N SER A 91 -3.26 -11.21 7.26
CA SER A 91 -2.12 -10.30 7.46
C SER A 91 -1.00 -10.98 8.22
N TRP A 92 0.25 -10.62 7.90
CA TRP A 92 1.42 -11.04 8.67
C TRP A 92 1.55 -10.34 10.03
N ILE A 93 0.82 -9.25 10.27
CA ILE A 93 0.86 -8.50 11.55
C ILE A 93 -0.01 -9.14 12.62
N ASP A 94 -1.23 -9.56 12.27
CA ASP A 94 -2.24 -9.98 13.26
C ASP A 94 -3.07 -11.19 12.82
N ASN A 95 -2.78 -11.78 11.66
CA ASN A 95 -3.50 -12.90 11.07
C ASN A 95 -4.99 -12.61 10.76
N ASN A 96 -5.43 -11.36 10.85
CA ASN A 96 -6.77 -10.93 10.42
C ASN A 96 -6.79 -10.64 8.91
N GLU A 97 -7.98 -10.63 8.31
CA GLU A 97 -8.12 -10.36 6.87
C GLU A 97 -7.54 -8.98 6.48
N CYS A 98 -6.76 -8.93 5.42
CA CYS A 98 -6.31 -7.71 4.75
C CYS A 98 -6.35 -7.91 3.23
N VAL A 99 -6.30 -6.80 2.50
CA VAL A 99 -6.08 -6.86 1.04
C VAL A 99 -4.57 -6.91 0.81
N VAL A 100 -4.12 -7.93 0.11
CA VAL A 100 -2.72 -8.17 -0.24
C VAL A 100 -2.50 -7.72 -1.67
N LEU A 101 -1.40 -6.97 -1.87
CA LEU A 101 -0.83 -6.64 -3.15
C LEU A 101 0.46 -7.44 -3.31
N ASP A 102 0.39 -8.50 -4.11
CA ASP A 102 1.50 -9.42 -4.35
C ASP A 102 2.21 -9.07 -5.67
N TYR A 103 3.42 -8.55 -5.56
CA TYR A 103 4.25 -8.11 -6.68
C TYR A 103 5.16 -9.19 -7.27
N SER A 104 5.02 -10.44 -6.80
CA SER A 104 5.94 -11.52 -7.14
C SER A 104 6.04 -11.88 -8.62
N GLN A 105 5.05 -11.49 -9.41
CA GLN A 105 5.03 -11.78 -10.85
C GLN A 105 5.69 -10.70 -11.71
N THR A 106 6.11 -9.55 -11.15
CA THR A 106 6.60 -8.43 -11.96
C THR A 106 8.12 -8.45 -12.16
N SER A 107 8.92 -8.88 -11.18
CA SER A 107 10.39 -8.81 -11.26
C SER A 107 11.10 -9.71 -10.25
N LEU A 108 12.34 -10.11 -10.56
CA LEU A 108 13.28 -10.80 -9.66
C LEU A 108 13.60 -10.02 -8.37
N ILE A 109 13.29 -8.73 -8.27
CA ILE A 109 13.44 -7.96 -7.02
C ILE A 109 12.08 -7.80 -6.32
N ALA A 110 10.98 -7.78 -7.09
CA ALA A 110 9.63 -7.58 -6.59
C ALA A 110 9.01 -8.84 -5.94
N HIS A 111 9.65 -10.01 -6.10
CA HIS A 111 9.22 -11.25 -5.45
C HIS A 111 9.32 -11.25 -3.93
N HIS A 112 10.17 -10.40 -3.37
CA HIS A 112 10.25 -10.21 -1.93
C HIS A 112 9.19 -9.23 -1.41
N ILE A 113 8.51 -8.48 -2.28
CA ILE A 113 7.61 -7.41 -1.87
C ILE A 113 6.19 -7.93 -1.73
N ARG A 114 5.64 -7.72 -0.54
CA ARG A 114 4.23 -7.91 -0.25
C ARG A 114 3.71 -6.65 0.42
N ASP A 115 2.74 -5.99 -0.19
CA ASP A 115 2.02 -4.95 0.54
C ASP A 115 0.72 -5.50 1.12
N GLU A 116 0.40 -5.07 2.32
CA GLU A 116 -0.87 -5.35 2.98
C GLU A 116 -1.58 -4.04 3.24
N ILE A 117 -2.85 -3.92 2.82
CA ILE A 117 -3.66 -2.71 3.00
C ILE A 117 -4.97 -3.01 3.73
N ARG A 118 -5.44 -2.02 4.48
CA ARG A 118 -6.72 -2.04 5.21
C ARG A 118 -7.41 -0.68 5.12
N LEU A 119 -8.74 -0.72 5.14
CA LEU A 119 -9.58 0.46 4.99
C LEU A 119 -9.66 1.23 6.31
N ILE A 120 -9.09 2.43 6.35
CA ILE A 120 -9.09 3.31 7.53
C ILE A 120 -10.16 4.41 7.45
N ALA A 121 -10.58 4.77 6.25
CA ALA A 121 -11.67 5.71 5.98
C ALA A 121 -12.24 5.45 4.57
N PRO A 122 -13.44 5.96 4.23
CA PRO A 122 -14.00 5.81 2.88
C PRO A 122 -13.00 6.23 1.80
N GLY A 123 -12.65 5.32 0.90
CA GLY A 123 -11.66 5.54 -0.17
C GLY A 123 -10.22 5.74 0.32
N THR A 124 -9.90 5.47 1.59
CA THR A 124 -8.56 5.65 2.14
C THR A 124 -8.09 4.38 2.84
N TYR A 125 -6.95 3.87 2.40
CA TYR A 125 -6.35 2.65 2.93
C TYR A 125 -5.00 2.96 3.57
N LEU A 126 -4.74 2.33 4.72
CA LEU A 126 -3.42 2.26 5.31
C LEU A 126 -2.76 0.96 4.87
N GLY A 127 -1.52 1.08 4.42
CA GLY A 127 -0.70 0.01 3.91
C GLY A 127 0.59 -0.19 4.68
N ILE A 128 1.09 -1.40 4.64
CA ILE A 128 2.40 -1.82 5.16
C ILE A 128 3.13 -2.50 4.02
N VAL A 129 4.36 -2.09 3.76
CA VAL A 129 5.26 -2.75 2.81
C VAL A 129 6.10 -3.76 3.57
N PHE A 130 6.06 -5.02 3.14
CA PHE A 130 6.96 -6.06 3.60
C PHE A 130 7.99 -6.39 2.54
N TRP A 131 9.21 -6.64 3.01
CA TRP A 131 10.25 -7.34 2.28
C TRP A 131 10.46 -8.70 2.95
N ASP A 132 10.13 -9.77 2.24
CA ASP A 132 10.11 -11.15 2.75
C ASP A 132 9.23 -11.33 3.98
N ARG A 133 9.73 -11.04 5.18
CA ARG A 133 8.97 -11.03 6.44
C ARG A 133 9.28 -9.81 7.30
N ASP A 134 10.17 -8.96 6.83
CA ASP A 134 10.58 -7.74 7.51
C ASP A 134 9.71 -6.58 7.01
N ARG A 135 9.14 -5.86 7.96
CA ARG A 135 8.40 -4.62 7.67
C ARG A 135 9.40 -3.54 7.25
N LEU A 136 9.13 -2.90 6.12
CA LEU A 136 9.94 -1.79 5.62
C LEU A 136 9.37 -0.43 6.02
N ILE A 137 8.18 -0.09 5.53
CA ILE A 137 7.54 1.22 5.72
C ILE A 137 6.02 1.08 5.72
N ASN A 138 5.34 2.12 6.17
CA ASN A 138 3.91 2.30 5.96
C ASN A 138 3.65 3.19 4.73
N PHE A 139 2.43 3.13 4.22
CA PHE A 139 1.96 4.05 3.19
C PHE A 139 0.46 4.24 3.29
N ALA A 140 -0.07 5.31 2.74
CA ALA A 140 -1.51 5.50 2.56
C ALA A 140 -1.85 5.49 1.06
N LEU A 141 -3.02 4.94 0.73
CA LEU A 141 -3.63 5.06 -0.58
C LEU A 141 -4.95 5.80 -0.44
N GLN A 142 -5.08 6.91 -1.17
CA GLN A 142 -6.32 7.66 -1.24
C GLN A 142 -6.88 7.57 -2.66
N PHE A 143 -8.03 6.93 -2.79
CA PHE A 143 -8.78 6.82 -4.04
C PHE A 143 -9.66 8.06 -4.19
N ALA A 144 -9.69 8.63 -5.38
CA ALA A 144 -10.73 9.60 -5.70
C ALA A 144 -12.08 8.87 -5.52
N ALA A 145 -13.00 9.46 -4.76
CA ALA A 145 -14.31 8.88 -4.56
C ALA A 145 -14.90 8.47 -5.92
N ALA A 146 -15.35 7.23 -6.04
CA ALA A 146 -16.06 6.79 -7.23
C ALA A 146 -17.15 7.85 -7.53
N PRO A 147 -17.28 8.31 -8.79
CA PRO A 147 -18.33 9.26 -9.12
C PRO A 147 -19.66 8.67 -8.62
N PRO A 148 -20.54 9.49 -8.03
CA PRO A 148 -21.87 9.01 -7.67
C PRO A 148 -22.51 8.43 -8.93
N ALA A 149 -23.02 7.20 -8.79
CA ALA A 149 -23.74 6.48 -9.84
C ALA A 149 -24.94 7.27 -10.37
#